data_AF-A0AAV5DPK1-F1
#
_entry.id   AF-A0AAV5DPK1-F1
#
_cell.length_a   1.000
_cell.length_b   1.000
_cell.length_c   1.000
_cell.angle_alpha   90.00
_cell.angle_beta   90.00
_cell.angle_gamma   90.00
#
_symmetry.space_group_name_H-M   'P 1'
#
loop_
_entity.id
_entity.type
_entity.pdbx_description
1 polymer ?
#
loop_
_entity_poly.entity_id
_entity_poly.type
_entity_poly.pdbx_seq_one_letter_code
_entity_poly.pdbx_strand_id
1 'polypeptide(L)'
;MLVDWVLEQWKNETLIGTVDTRLEGNYNVNEAYLALKLGLICSHPFPNARPTMRHVMQYLDGVFPLPEISPADLSFHMMAIMQNEGFDNYVTGSTTRTTTHSAISGG
;
A
#
# COMPACT_ATOMS: atom_id res chain seq x y z
N MET A 1 -5.71 13.18 8.99
CA MET A 1 -6.83 12.30 8.56
C MET A 1 -6.80 11.01 9.37
N LEU A 2 -7.85 10.18 9.32
CA LEU A 2 -7.91 8.89 10.06
C LEU A 2 -6.68 8.01 9.75
N VAL A 3 -6.29 7.94 8.47
CA VAL A 3 -5.16 7.14 8.00
C VAL A 3 -3.84 7.56 8.68
N ASP A 4 -3.60 8.86 8.84
CA ASP A 4 -2.38 9.38 9.48
C ASP A 4 -2.29 8.94 10.96
N TRP A 5 -3.41 9.03 11.67
CA TRP A 5 -3.49 8.61 13.08
C TRP A 5 -3.28 7.10 13.24
N VAL A 6 -3.94 6.29 12.41
CA VAL A 6 -3.76 4.82 12.46
C VAL A 6 -2.31 4.43 12.12
N LEU A 7 -1.68 5.12 11.16
CA LEU A 7 -0.27 4.91 10.82
C LEU A 7 0.66 5.27 11.97
N GLU A 8 0.37 6.34 12.70
CA GLU A 8 1.12 6.72 13.91
C GLU A 8 1.00 5.65 15.01
N GLN A 9 -0.20 5.12 15.25
CA GLN A 9 -0.37 4.01 16.18
C GLN A 9 0.37 2.75 15.73
N TRP A 10 0.48 2.51 14.42
CA TRP A 10 1.28 1.40 13.91
C TRP A 10 2.78 1.60 14.18
N LYS A 11 3.31 2.80 13.99
CA LYS A 11 4.71 3.14 14.33
C LYS A 11 5.02 2.96 15.81
N ASN A 12 4.05 3.25 16.67
CA ASN A 12 4.19 3.18 18.13
C ASN A 12 3.87 1.78 18.69
N GLU A 13 3.67 0.77 17.84
CA GLU A 13 3.28 -0.59 18.22
C GLU A 13 1.93 -0.69 18.98
N THR A 14 1.11 0.35 18.91
CA THR A 14 -0.20 0.45 19.58
C THR A 14 -1.37 0.28 18.61
N LEU A 15 -1.15 -0.32 17.43
CA LEU A 15 -2.14 -0.43 16.34
C LEU A 15 -3.49 -1.00 16.79
N ILE A 16 -3.49 -2.01 17.66
CA ILE A 16 -4.73 -2.63 18.18
C ILE A 16 -5.59 -1.65 18.98
N GLY A 17 -4.99 -0.60 19.55
CA GLY A 17 -5.73 0.48 20.21
C GLY A 17 -6.63 1.30 19.27
N THR A 18 -6.54 1.09 17.95
CA THR A 18 -7.40 1.74 16.96
C THR A 18 -8.70 0.99 16.68
N VAL A 19 -8.86 -0.23 17.22
CA VAL A 19 -10.08 -1.03 17.07
C VAL A 19 -11.24 -0.34 17.79
N ASP A 20 -12.44 -0.38 17.19
CA ASP A 20 -13.65 0.20 17.77
C ASP A 20 -13.92 -0.35 19.17
N THR A 21 -14.00 0.54 20.16
CA THR A 21 -14.20 0.20 21.57
C THR A 21 -15.55 -0.49 21.80
N ARG A 22 -16.54 -0.27 20.92
CA ARG A 22 -17.86 -0.91 20.96
C ARG A 22 -17.81 -2.40 20.66
N LEU A 23 -16.70 -2.92 20.14
CA LEU A 23 -16.50 -4.36 20.01
C LEU A 23 -16.21 -5.01 21.37
N GLU A 24 -15.82 -4.24 22.39
CA GLU A 24 -15.64 -4.72 23.77
C GLU A 24 -14.69 -5.94 23.88
N GLY A 25 -13.68 -6.01 23.01
CA GLY A 25 -12.75 -7.14 22.94
C GLY A 25 -13.30 -8.38 22.24
N ASN A 26 -14.53 -8.35 21.72
CA ASN A 26 -15.16 -9.44 20.97
C ASN A 26 -14.69 -9.49 19.51
N TYR A 27 -13.38 -9.67 19.32
CA TYR A 27 -12.77 -9.82 18.01
C TYR A 27 -11.51 -10.67 18.11
N ASN A 28 -11.12 -11.29 17.00
CA ASN A 28 -9.83 -11.95 16.90
C ASN A 28 -8.73 -10.91 16.70
N VAL A 29 -7.77 -10.84 17.62
CA VAL A 29 -6.68 -9.84 17.59
C VAL A 29 -5.86 -9.94 16.29
N ASN A 30 -5.61 -11.15 15.79
CA ASN A 30 -4.84 -11.35 14.56
C ASN A 30 -5.61 -10.88 13.32
N GLU A 31 -6.91 -11.14 13.25
CA GLU A 31 -7.77 -10.67 12.16
C GLU A 31 -7.92 -9.14 12.19
N ALA A 32 -8.05 -8.55 13.38
CA ALA A 32 -8.07 -7.10 13.53
C ALA A 32 -6.75 -6.47 13.07
N TYR A 33 -5.62 -7.06 13.48
CA TYR A 33 -4.30 -6.59 13.06
C TYR A 33 -4.11 -6.68 11.54
N LEU A 34 -4.54 -7.80 10.94
CA LEU A 34 -4.56 -8.01 9.49
C LEU A 34 -5.40 -6.95 8.78
N ALA A 35 -6.65 -6.75 9.24
CA ALA A 35 -7.58 -5.80 8.64
C ALA A 35 -7.07 -4.36 8.71
N LEU A 36 -6.49 -3.97 9.85
CA LEU A 36 -5.92 -2.63 10.04
C LEU A 36 -4.73 -2.38 9.09
N LYS A 37 -3.78 -3.32 9.03
CA LYS A 37 -2.63 -3.22 8.10
C LYS A 37 -3.08 -3.21 6.64
N LEU A 38 -4.01 -4.09 6.28
CA LEU A 38 -4.56 -4.15 4.92
C LEU A 38 -5.29 -2.87 4.56
N GLY A 39 -6.08 -2.31 5.48
CA GLY A 39 -6.78 -1.03 5.29
C GLY A 39 -5.83 0.13 5.04
N LEU A 40 -4.69 0.17 5.73
CA LEU A 40 -3.63 1.15 5.50
C LEU A 40 -3.02 1.03 4.10
N ILE A 41 -2.74 -0.19 3.63
CA ILE A 41 -2.21 -0.44 2.28
C ILE A 41 -3.26 -0.15 1.19
N CYS A 42 -4.53 -0.51 1.42
CA CYS A 42 -5.62 -0.14 0.52
C CYS A 42 -5.81 1.39 0.42
N SER A 43 -5.51 2.10 1.50
CA SER A 43 -5.57 3.57 1.58
C SER A 43 -4.28 4.23 1.07
N HIS A 44 -3.36 3.46 0.47
CA HIS A 44 -2.10 3.99 -0.03
C HIS A 44 -2.37 5.15 -1.00
N PRO A 45 -1.65 6.28 -0.89
CA PRO A 45 -1.95 7.45 -1.70
C PRO A 45 -1.82 7.21 -3.20
N PHE A 46 -0.75 6.54 -3.63
CA PHE A 46 -0.56 6.17 -5.03
C PHE A 46 -1.46 4.98 -5.41
N PRO A 47 -2.33 5.10 -6.43
CA PRO A 47 -3.27 4.04 -6.82
C PRO A 47 -2.60 2.74 -7.25
N ASN A 48 -1.43 2.81 -7.88
CA ASN A 48 -0.66 1.66 -8.36
C ASN A 48 -0.03 0.82 -7.24
N ALA A 49 0.12 1.38 -6.03
CA ALA A 49 0.60 0.67 -4.86
C ALA A 49 -0.53 0.03 -4.05
N ARG A 50 -1.81 0.34 -4.37
CA ARG A 50 -2.96 -0.30 -3.75
C ARG A 50 -3.13 -1.72 -4.30
N PRO A 51 -3.46 -2.73 -3.46
CA PRO A 51 -3.73 -4.07 -3.93
C PRO A 51 -5.00 -4.11 -4.78
N THR A 52 -5.06 -5.05 -5.72
CA THR A 52 -6.31 -5.38 -6.41
C THR A 52 -7.29 -6.00 -5.43
N MET A 53 -8.60 -5.89 -5.69
CA MET A 53 -9.62 -6.55 -4.86
C MET A 53 -9.41 -8.06 -4.76
N ARG A 54 -8.87 -8.71 -5.80
CA ARG A 54 -8.51 -10.13 -5.74
C ARG A 54 -7.46 -10.41 -4.68
N HIS A 55 -6.40 -9.61 -4.61
CA HIS A 55 -5.37 -9.75 -3.57
C HIS A 55 -5.94 -9.45 -2.18
N VAL A 56 -6.77 -8.40 -2.04
CA VAL A 56 -7.44 -8.07 -0.77
C VAL A 56 -8.22 -9.28 -0.24
N MET A 57 -9.03 -9.92 -1.08
CA MET A 57 -9.76 -11.13 -0.69
C MET A 57 -8.82 -12.27 -0.30
N GLN A 58 -7.77 -12.52 -1.09
CA GLN A 58 -6.83 -13.59 -0.77
C GLN A 58 -6.08 -13.38 0.55
N TYR A 59 -5.79 -12.15 0.95
CA TYR A 59 -5.23 -11.85 2.26
C TYR A 59 -6.25 -12.10 3.38
N LEU A 60 -7.49 -11.67 3.20
CA LEU A 60 -8.57 -11.87 4.19
C LEU A 60 -8.94 -13.35 4.36
N ASP A 61 -8.92 -14.12 3.27
CA ASP A 61 -9.18 -15.56 3.26
C ASP A 61 -8.00 -16.38 3.81
N GLY A 62 -6.86 -15.74 4.13
CA GLY A 62 -5.66 -16.39 4.63
C GLY A 62 -4.93 -17.25 3.58
N VAL A 63 -5.27 -17.08 2.30
CA VAL A 63 -4.62 -17.79 1.18
C VAL A 63 -3.18 -17.33 1.00
N PHE A 64 -2.94 -16.03 1.22
CA PHE A 64 -1.60 -15.45 1.24
C PHE A 64 -1.37 -14.62 2.51
N PRO A 65 -0.16 -14.62 3.08
CA PRO A 65 0.19 -13.68 4.11
C PRO A 65 0.25 -12.26 3.53
N LEU A 66 -0.01 -11.26 4.36
CA LEU A 66 0.23 -9.87 3.97
C LEU A 66 1.72 -9.67 3.70
N PRO A 67 2.10 -8.89 2.66
CA PRO A 67 3.49 -8.55 2.43
C PRO A 67 4.07 -7.84 3.65
N GLU A 68 5.34 -8.12 3.96
CA GLU A 68 6.06 -7.41 5.02
C GLU A 68 6.31 -5.97 4.58
N ILE A 69 5.42 -5.07 5.01
CA ILE A 69 5.52 -3.63 4.77
C ILE A 69 5.77 -2.96 6.12
N SER A 70 6.78 -2.11 6.18
CA SER A 70 7.04 -1.33 7.39
C SER A 70 6.17 -0.06 7.44
N PRO A 71 5.87 0.46 8.64
CA PRO A 71 5.24 1.77 8.78
C PRO A 71 6.04 2.90 8.12
N ALA A 72 7.38 2.74 8.03
CA ALA A 72 8.27 3.72 7.40
C ALA A 72 8.05 3.78 5.89
N ASP A 73 7.86 2.64 5.22
CA ASP A 73 7.60 2.58 3.78
C ASP A 73 6.31 3.33 3.44
N LEU A 74 5.23 3.07 4.18
CA LEU A 74 3.96 3.76 3.94
C LEU A 74 4.04 5.26 4.25
N SER A 75 4.77 5.62 5.31
CA SER A 75 5.00 7.02 5.69
C SER A 75 5.79 7.79 4.63
N PHE A 76 6.81 7.17 4.01
CA PHE A 76 7.61 7.82 2.97
C PHE A 76 6.74 8.19 1.76
N HIS A 77 5.86 7.29 1.33
CA HIS A 77 4.94 7.55 0.22
C HIS A 77 3.91 8.64 0.54
N MET A 78 3.42 8.72 1.78
CA MET A 78 2.53 9.82 2.21
C MET A 78 3.25 11.18 2.20
N MET A 79 4.51 11.22 2.65
CA MET A 79 5.34 12.42 2.62
C MET A 79 5.69 12.84 1.18
N ALA A 80 5.84 11.88 0.26
CA ALA A 80 6.11 12.17 -1.14
C ALA A 80 4.97 12.96 -1.81
N ILE A 81 3.71 12.79 -1.39
CA ILE A 81 2.59 13.62 -1.87
C ILE A 81 2.75 15.08 -1.42
N MET A 82 3.12 15.28 -0.15
CA MET A 82 3.27 16.63 0.44
C MET A 82 4.41 17.42 -0.20
N GLN A 83 5.40 16.72 -0.75
CA GLN A 83 6.50 17.32 -1.52
C GLN A 83 6.16 17.48 -3.01
N ASN A 84 5.03 16.95 -3.47
CA ASN A 84 4.68 16.80 -4.89
C ASN A 84 3.36 17.48 -5.26
N GLU A 85 3.13 18.71 -4.82
CA GLU A 85 2.28 19.67 -5.56
C GLU A 85 2.90 19.96 -6.97
N GLY A 86 3.28 18.93 -7.75
CA GLY A 86 4.14 19.15 -8.92
C GLY A 86 4.60 18.00 -9.81
N PHE A 87 4.33 16.71 -9.60
CA PHE A 87 4.64 15.70 -10.64
C PHE A 87 3.59 14.58 -10.75
N ASP A 88 2.77 14.71 -11.79
CA ASP A 88 2.12 13.56 -12.42
C ASP A 88 3.16 12.62 -13.06
N ASN A 89 2.81 11.33 -13.08
CA ASN A 89 3.40 10.23 -13.86
C ASN A 89 4.66 9.56 -13.30
N TYR A 90 4.44 8.56 -12.45
CA TYR A 90 5.34 7.42 -12.37
C TYR A 90 4.70 6.22 -13.10
N VAL A 91 5.02 6.13 -14.38
CA VAL A 91 4.97 4.89 -15.15
C VAL A 91 6.01 3.94 -14.58
N THR A 92 5.59 2.80 -14.06
CA THR A 92 6.40 1.57 -14.07
C THR A 92 5.48 0.41 -14.38
N GLY A 93 5.17 0.32 -15.67
CA GLY A 93 4.91 -0.93 -16.35
C GLY A 93 6.11 -1.19 -17.26
N SER A 94 6.80 -2.29 -17.03
CA SER A 94 7.97 -2.78 -17.77
C SER A 94 7.78 -2.59 -19.29
N THR A 95 8.54 -1.68 -19.91
CA THR A 95 8.63 -1.58 -21.36
C THR A 95 10.02 -2.01 -21.79
N THR A 96 10.09 -3.18 -22.44
CA THR A 96 11.25 -3.70 -23.15
C THR A 96 11.86 -2.60 -24.01
N ARG A 97 13.18 -2.34 -23.87
CA ARG A 97 13.92 -1.44 -24.77
C ARG A 97 13.89 -2.03 -26.19
N THR A 98 12.96 -1.60 -27.02
CA THR A 98 13.04 -1.84 -28.47
C THR A 98 13.93 -0.74 -29.07
N THR A 99 15.21 -1.03 -29.25
CA THR A 99 16.10 -0.19 -30.07
C THR A 99 15.73 -0.39 -31.53
N THR A 100 14.97 0.52 -32.12
CA THR A 100 14.86 0.65 -33.58
C THR A 100 16.15 1.26 -34.11
N HIS A 101 17.03 0.44 -34.68
CA HIS A 101 18.09 0.92 -35.57
C HIS A 101 17.56 0.91 -37.00
N SER A 102 17.31 2.09 -37.56
CA SER A 102 17.10 2.25 -39.00
C SER A 102 18.45 2.13 -39.72
N ALA A 103 18.58 1.14 -40.61
CA ALA A 103 19.64 1.09 -41.60
C ALA A 103 18.98 0.95 -42.98
N ILE A 104 18.91 2.06 -43.72
CA ILE A 104 18.64 2.04 -45.15
C ILE A 104 20.01 2.00 -45.81
N SER A 105 20.44 0.83 -46.26
CA SER A 105 21.59 0.69 -47.15
C SER A 105 21.06 0.45 -48.55
N GLY A 106 21.43 1.35 -49.46
CA GLY A 106 21.17 1.20 -50.89
C GLY A 106 21.94 0.02 -51.49
N GLY A 107 21.39 -0.45 -52.61
CA GLY A 107 21.93 -1.44 -53.53
C GLY A 107 21.02 -1.49 -54.74
#